data_AF-A0A7C9QS69-F1
#
_entry.id   AF-A0A7C9QS69-F1
#
_cell.length_a   1.000
_cell.length_b   1.000
_cell.length_c   1.000
_cell.angle_alpha   90.00
_cell.angle_beta   90.00
_cell.angle_gamma   90.00
#
_symmetry.space_group_name_H-M   'P 1'
#
loop_
_entity.id
_entity.type
_entity.pdbx_description
1 polymer ?
#
loop_
_entity_poly.entity_id
_entity_poly.type
_entity_poly.pdbx_seq_one_letter_code
_entity_poly.pdbx_strand_id
1 'polypeptide(L)'
;MNALTDNQRFHLILADIAMAMAIATLDGGRPVCDGDYRPGMVRDGWLARVTDAGLRQRVTALANAGLGSLQTISGEELVTKAGRFGVPLSPELAREVCEHFAARGERVLTYRR
;
A
#
# COMPACT_ATOMS: atom_id res chain seq x y z
N MET A 1 -18.39 14.01 4.00
CA MET A 1 -17.29 13.02 3.87
C MET A 1 -16.22 13.40 4.87
N ASN A 2 -15.92 12.54 5.85
CA ASN A 2 -14.78 12.78 6.75
C ASN A 2 -13.49 12.64 5.95
N ALA A 3 -12.65 13.68 5.99
CA ALA A 3 -11.31 13.60 5.41
C ALA A 3 -10.51 12.51 6.14
N LEU A 4 -9.79 11.68 5.37
CA LEU A 4 -8.87 10.70 5.94
C LEU A 4 -7.79 11.45 6.72
N THR A 5 -7.44 10.94 7.90
CA THR A 5 -6.21 11.37 8.58
C THR A 5 -5.00 10.95 7.74
N ASP A 6 -3.87 11.66 7.85
CA ASP A 6 -2.63 11.30 7.15
C ASP A 6 -2.21 9.85 7.44
N ASN A 7 -2.39 9.41 8.69
CA ASN A 7 -2.12 8.02 9.06
C ASN A 7 -2.98 7.02 8.28
N GLN A 8 -4.28 7.28 8.12
CA GLN A 8 -5.17 6.41 7.32
C GLN A 8 -4.81 6.48 5.84
N ARG A 9 -4.54 7.68 5.32
CA ARG A 9 -4.15 7.91 3.93
C ARG A 9 -2.88 7.14 3.57
N PHE A 10 -1.83 7.27 4.37
CA PHE A 10 -0.55 6.59 4.12
C PHE A 10 -0.65 5.07 4.27
N HIS A 11 -1.42 4.57 5.25
CA HIS A 11 -1.69 3.14 5.34
C HIS A 11 -2.42 2.60 4.10
N LEU A 12 -3.39 3.34 3.57
CA LEU A 12 -4.12 2.94 2.36
C LEU A 12 -3.21 2.94 1.12
N ILE A 13 -2.27 3.88 1.01
CA ILE A 13 -1.26 3.88 -0.06
C ILE A 13 -0.39 2.62 0.02
N LEU A 14 0.16 2.30 1.19
CA LEU A 14 0.97 1.11 1.37
C LEU A 14 0.15 -0.18 1.13
N ALA A 15 -1.11 -0.19 1.55
CA ALA A 15 -2.02 -1.31 1.33
C ALA A 15 -2.32 -1.52 -0.16
N ASP A 16 -2.50 -0.46 -0.93
CA ASP A 16 -2.71 -0.55 -2.38
C ASP A 16 -1.48 -1.09 -3.11
N ILE A 17 -0.28 -0.66 -2.73
CA ILE A 17 0.98 -1.21 -3.27
C ILE A 17 1.12 -2.69 -2.93
N ALA A 18 0.87 -3.07 -1.66
CA ALA A 18 0.94 -4.46 -1.23
C ALA A 18 -0.11 -5.34 -1.93
N MET A 19 -1.32 -4.83 -2.13
CA MET A 19 -2.37 -5.49 -2.90
C MET A 19 -1.95 -5.68 -4.36
N ALA A 20 -1.40 -4.65 -5.00
CA ALA A 20 -0.93 -4.75 -6.38
C ALA A 20 0.17 -5.81 -6.55
N MET A 21 1.10 -5.89 -5.60
CA MET A 21 2.13 -6.94 -5.54
C MET A 21 1.52 -8.35 -5.37
N ALA A 22 0.57 -8.49 -4.45
CA ALA A 22 -0.06 -9.77 -4.17
C ALA A 22 -0.93 -10.28 -5.34
N ILE A 23 -1.69 -9.38 -5.97
CA ILE A 23 -2.46 -9.65 -7.19
C ILE A 23 -1.52 -10.12 -8.30
N ALA A 24 -0.44 -9.38 -8.57
CA ALA A 24 0.52 -9.75 -9.60
C ALA A 24 1.18 -11.12 -9.36
N THR A 25 1.33 -11.50 -8.08
CA THR A 25 1.96 -12.77 -7.69
C THR A 25 0.99 -13.96 -7.78
N LEU A 26 -0.26 -13.79 -7.36
CA LEU A 26 -1.20 -14.92 -7.17
C LEU A 26 -2.30 -14.99 -8.23
N ASP A 27 -2.70 -13.85 -8.78
CA ASP A 27 -3.75 -13.71 -9.80
C ASP A 27 -3.13 -13.48 -11.20
N GLY A 28 -1.86 -13.10 -11.27
CA GLY A 28 -1.15 -12.77 -12.51
C GLY A 28 -1.63 -11.47 -13.18
N GLY A 29 -2.67 -10.84 -12.63
CA GLY A 29 -3.19 -9.55 -13.08
C GLY A 29 -2.36 -8.36 -12.60
N ARG A 30 -2.63 -7.19 -13.17
CA ARG A 30 -2.16 -5.91 -12.63
C ARG A 30 -3.37 -5.03 -12.36
N PRO A 31 -3.44 -4.37 -11.19
CA PRO A 31 -4.46 -3.37 -11.00
C PRO A 31 -4.21 -2.20 -11.95
N VAL A 32 -5.26 -1.75 -12.60
CA VAL A 32 -5.22 -0.56 -13.46
C VAL A 32 -5.75 0.60 -12.63
N CYS A 33 -4.89 1.58 -12.37
CA CYS A 33 -5.26 2.84 -11.74
C CYS A 33 -5.35 3.91 -12.82
N ASP A 34 -6.56 4.13 -13.34
CA ASP A 34 -6.81 5.14 -14.37
C ASP A 34 -6.89 6.52 -13.71
N GLY A 35 -5.90 7.39 -13.97
CA GLY A 35 -5.91 8.85 -13.76
C GLY A 35 -6.14 9.38 -12.33
N ASP A 36 -7.31 9.11 -11.77
CA ASP A 36 -7.81 9.67 -10.51
C ASP A 36 -7.55 8.73 -9.33
N TYR A 37 -6.30 8.29 -9.16
CA TYR A 37 -5.93 7.42 -8.05
C TYR A 37 -6.31 8.02 -6.69
N ARG A 38 -7.02 7.22 -5.88
CA ARG A 38 -7.34 7.51 -4.48
C ARG A 38 -6.89 6.33 -3.62
N PRO A 39 -6.29 6.58 -2.44
CA PRO A 39 -5.89 5.51 -1.54
C PRO A 39 -7.08 4.60 -1.20
N GLY A 40 -6.91 3.29 -1.39
CA GLY A 40 -7.92 2.24 -1.26
C GLY A 40 -8.48 1.73 -2.59
N MET A 41 -8.28 2.44 -3.71
CA MET A 41 -8.89 2.08 -4.99
C MET A 41 -8.43 0.74 -5.54
N VAL A 42 -7.15 0.37 -5.37
CA VAL A 42 -6.64 -0.90 -5.88
C VAL A 42 -7.35 -2.06 -5.19
N ARG A 43 -7.42 -1.99 -3.86
CA ARG A 43 -8.10 -2.99 -3.05
C ARG A 43 -9.58 -3.08 -3.41
N ASP A 44 -10.29 -1.95 -3.38
CA ASP A 44 -11.74 -1.93 -3.58
C ASP A 44 -12.11 -2.40 -4.99
N GLY A 45 -11.38 -1.93 -6.00
CA GLY A 45 -11.60 -2.32 -7.40
C GLY A 45 -11.31 -3.80 -7.66
N TRP A 46 -10.28 -4.37 -7.03
CA TRP A 46 -10.02 -5.81 -7.15
C TRP A 46 -11.06 -6.66 -6.41
N LEU A 47 -11.40 -6.29 -5.17
CA LEU A 47 -12.39 -7.00 -4.36
C LEU A 47 -13.80 -7.01 -4.98
N ALA A 48 -14.16 -5.94 -5.71
CA ALA A 48 -15.43 -5.86 -6.44
C ALA A 48 -15.50 -6.84 -7.64
N ARG A 49 -14.36 -7.26 -8.20
CA ARG A 49 -14.29 -8.10 -9.41
C ARG A 49 -14.02 -9.57 -9.11
N VAL A 50 -13.23 -9.87 -8.08
CA VAL A 50 -12.84 -11.24 -7.76
C VAL A 50 -14.02 -12.03 -7.18
N THR A 51 -14.38 -13.15 -7.80
CA THR A 51 -15.46 -14.04 -7.34
C THR A 51 -14.92 -15.25 -6.58
N ASP A 52 -13.68 -15.66 -6.83
CA ASP A 52 -13.02 -16.77 -6.14
C ASP A 52 -12.64 -16.37 -4.71
N ALA A 53 -13.32 -16.98 -3.73
CA ALA A 53 -13.09 -16.74 -2.30
C ALA A 53 -11.71 -17.21 -1.81
N GLY A 54 -11.18 -18.30 -2.36
CA GLY A 54 -9.86 -18.83 -1.99
C GLY A 54 -8.73 -17.97 -2.54
N LEU A 55 -8.87 -17.44 -3.76
CA LEU A 55 -7.97 -16.43 -4.31
C LEU A 55 -8.05 -15.13 -3.50
N ARG A 56 -9.27 -14.66 -3.19
CA ARG A 56 -9.50 -13.48 -2.34
C ARG A 56 -8.76 -13.57 -1.02
N GLN A 57 -8.87 -14.70 -0.34
CA GLN A 57 -8.20 -14.92 0.95
C GLN A 57 -6.67 -14.91 0.80
N ARG A 58 -6.12 -15.64 -0.17
CA ARG A 58 -4.66 -15.73 -0.39
C ARG A 58 -4.04 -14.38 -0.74
N VAL A 59 -4.66 -13.61 -1.62
CA VAL A 59 -4.19 -12.26 -2.00
C VAL A 59 -4.23 -11.32 -0.81
N THR A 60 -5.34 -11.30 -0.07
CA THR A 60 -5.46 -10.43 1.11
C THR A 60 -4.44 -10.79 2.19
N ALA A 61 -4.22 -12.08 2.44
CA ALA A 61 -3.24 -12.55 3.40
C ALA A 61 -1.81 -12.14 2.99
N LEU A 62 -1.45 -12.32 1.71
CA LEU A 62 -0.14 -11.94 1.19
C LEU A 62 0.08 -10.42 1.26
N ALA A 63 -0.92 -9.62 0.87
CA ALA A 63 -0.84 -8.17 0.95
C ALA A 63 -0.63 -7.69 2.39
N ASN A 64 -1.38 -8.24 3.35
CA ASN A 64 -1.22 -7.90 4.77
C ASN A 64 0.16 -8.28 5.33
N ALA A 65 0.69 -9.44 4.92
CA ALA A 65 2.02 -9.88 5.32
C ALA A 65 3.14 -8.96 4.76
N GLY A 66 2.97 -8.45 3.53
CA GLY A 66 3.92 -7.55 2.88
C GLY A 66 3.87 -6.10 3.37
N LEU A 67 2.77 -5.69 4.03
CA LEU A 67 2.54 -4.29 4.43
C LEU A 67 3.62 -3.78 5.39
N GLY A 68 4.02 -4.60 6.37
CA GLY A 68 5.06 -4.23 7.34
C GLY A 68 6.40 -3.94 6.68
N SER A 69 6.78 -4.74 5.68
CA SER A 69 8.02 -4.53 4.93
C SER A 69 8.02 -3.22 4.14
N LEU A 70 6.86 -2.78 3.63
CA LEU A 70 6.76 -1.50 2.92
C LEU A 70 6.91 -0.28 3.84
N GLN A 71 6.68 -0.42 5.14
CA GLN A 71 6.87 0.67 6.11
C GLN A 71 8.35 0.95 6.39
N THR A 72 9.25 0.01 6.07
CA THR A 72 10.67 0.09 6.42
C THR A 72 11.59 0.36 5.24
N ILE A 73 11.08 0.35 4.00
CA ILE A 73 11.89 0.64 2.80
C ILE A 73 12.06 2.14 2.57
N SER A 74 13.06 2.51 1.77
CA SER A 74 13.29 3.89 1.37
C SER A 74 12.20 4.41 0.44
N GLY A 75 12.04 5.74 0.36
CA GLY A 75 11.09 6.38 -0.56
C GLY A 75 11.38 6.04 -2.03
N GLU A 76 12.65 5.97 -2.42
CA GLU A 76 13.05 5.57 -3.78
C GLU A 76 12.64 4.13 -4.12
N GLU A 77 12.85 3.21 -3.17
CA GLU A 77 12.43 1.82 -3.35
C GLU A 77 10.90 1.72 -3.40
N LEU A 78 10.19 2.51 -2.59
CA LEU A 78 8.74 2.56 -2.56
C LEU A 78 8.17 3.06 -3.91
N VAL A 79 8.71 4.14 -4.48
CA VAL A 79 8.34 4.63 -5.82
C VAL A 79 8.60 3.56 -6.88
N THR A 80 9.76 2.91 -6.82
CA THR A 80 10.13 1.86 -7.79
C THR A 80 9.14 0.69 -7.74
N LYS A 81 8.77 0.23 -6.54
CA LYS A 81 7.76 -0.83 -6.38
C LYS A 81 6.38 -0.35 -6.85
N ALA A 82 5.93 0.83 -6.44
CA ALA A 82 4.64 1.39 -6.83
C ALA A 82 4.51 1.46 -8.36
N GLY A 83 5.51 2.02 -9.05
CA GLY A 83 5.56 2.08 -10.51
C GLY A 83 5.59 0.71 -11.18
N ARG A 84 6.38 -0.24 -10.65
CA ARG A 84 6.44 -1.61 -11.18
C ARG A 84 5.08 -2.31 -11.17
N PHE A 85 4.27 -2.05 -10.15
CA PHE A 85 2.96 -2.69 -9.95
C PHE A 85 1.76 -1.81 -10.34
N GLY A 86 1.99 -0.65 -10.95
CA GLY A 86 0.92 0.18 -11.53
C GLY A 86 0.19 1.09 -10.54
N VAL A 87 0.79 1.37 -9.37
CA VAL A 87 0.24 2.31 -8.39
C VAL A 87 0.91 3.68 -8.56
N PRO A 88 0.16 4.75 -8.89
CA PRO A 88 0.72 6.09 -9.01
C PRO A 88 1.21 6.61 -7.65
N LEU A 89 2.51 6.87 -7.55
CA LEU A 89 3.13 7.43 -6.35
C LEU A 89 4.23 8.41 -6.75
N SER A 90 4.09 9.68 -6.36
CA SER A 90 5.13 10.67 -6.60
C SER A 90 6.29 10.49 -5.59
N PRO A 91 7.53 10.89 -5.95
CA PRO A 91 8.66 10.87 -5.03
C PRO A 91 8.42 11.67 -3.74
N GLU A 92 7.73 12.81 -3.84
CA GLU A 92 7.42 13.68 -2.71
C GLU A 92 6.48 12.98 -1.73
N LEU A 93 5.42 12.35 -2.25
CA LEU A 93 4.46 11.60 -1.42
C LEU A 93 5.11 10.34 -0.83
N ALA A 94 5.99 9.67 -1.56
CA ALA A 94 6.75 8.54 -1.02
C ALA A 94 7.64 8.95 0.17
N ARG A 95 8.28 10.12 0.07
CA ARG A 95 9.07 10.70 1.16
C ARG A 95 8.20 10.99 2.39
N GLU A 96 7.04 11.63 2.21
CA GLU A 96 6.09 11.90 3.30
C GLU A 96 5.63 10.62 4.01
N VAL A 97 5.34 9.56 3.26
CA VAL A 97 4.97 8.25 3.80
C VAL A 97 6.11 7.68 4.65
N CYS A 98 7.34 7.67 4.13
CA CYS A 98 8.49 7.15 4.87
C CYS A 98 8.77 7.96 6.15
N GLU A 99 8.71 9.30 6.08
CA GLU A 99 8.89 10.18 7.25
C GLU A 99 7.84 9.90 8.34
N HIS A 100 6.58 9.72 7.95
CA HIS A 100 5.49 9.41 8.88
C HIS A 100 5.71 8.09 9.64
N PHE A 101 6.15 7.04 8.95
CA PHE A 101 6.38 5.73 9.58
C PHE A 101 7.71 5.65 10.34
N ALA A 102 8.76 6.34 9.87
CA ALA A 102 10.03 6.47 10.59
C ALA A 102 9.83 7.20 11.93
N ALA A 103 9.10 8.32 11.93
CA ALA A 103 8.79 9.07 13.15
C ALA A 103 7.97 8.23 14.16
N ARG A 104 7.14 7.29 13.70
CA ARG A 104 6.44 6.34 14.59
C ARG A 104 7.40 5.31 15.19
N GLY A 105 8.33 4.78 14.40
CA GLY A 105 9.39 3.90 14.90
C GLY A 105 10.23 4.57 15.98
N GLU A 106 10.67 5.81 15.74
CA GLU A 106 11.43 6.61 16.70
C GLU A 106 10.61 6.99 17.95
N ARG A 107 9.31 7.27 17.81
CA ARG A 107 8.41 7.56 18.95
C ARG A 107 8.14 6.34 19.82
N VAL A 108 8.07 5.14 19.24
CA VAL A 108 7.99 3.89 20.02
C VAL A 108 9.30 3.61 20.75
N LEU A 109 10.44 3.94 20.13
CA LEU A 109 11.76 3.80 20.76
C LEU A 109 12.03 4.84 21.86
N THR A 110 11.49 6.05 21.75
CA THR A 110 11.63 7.11 22.77
C THR A 110 10.65 6.98 23.94
N TYR A 111 9.58 6.18 23.82
CA TYR A 111 8.64 5.88 24.91
C TYR A 111 9.17 4.79 25.87
N ARG A 112 10.48 4.83 26.18
CA ARG A 112 11.10 4.09 27.27
C ARG A 112 11.79 5.06 28.21
N ARG A 113 11.01 5.61 29.13
CA ARG A 113 11.40 5.94 30.52
C ARG A 113 10.17 6.30 31.34
#